data_AF-A0A929DNF1-F1
#
_entry.id   AF-A0A929DNF1-F1
#
_cell.length_a   1.000
_cell.length_b   1.000
_cell.length_c   1.000
_cell.angle_alpha   90.00
_cell.angle_beta   90.00
_cell.angle_gamma   90.00
#
_symmetry.space_group_name_H-M   'P 1'
#
loop_
_entity.id
_entity.type
_entity.pdbx_description
1 polymer ?
#
loop_
_entity_poly.entity_id
_entity_poly.type
_entity_poly.pdbx_seq_one_letter_code
_entity_poly.pdbx_strand_id
1 'polypeptide(L)'
;MRKTFVSLVIALVLVAVMAVPVMAAEDSKPASVTVNEYISFTVTDPGAAGINFGSLDPSTPDSPEVAQTTTTGAVTLSVAAETNVDCNIQTKGSGDFTAGTHTIPLGNAKWDKDNDVTGATSMTTTYTTIDTSTAGTAKAVHVWHWLTIPSGQEAGDYTTDFYYQAIKQ
;
A
#
# COMPACT_ATOMS: atom_id res chain seq x y z
N MET A 1 -63.24 -85.57 46.85
CA MET A 1 -63.40 -84.57 45.77
C MET A 1 -62.33 -83.49 45.93
N ARG A 2 -61.52 -83.25 44.88
CA ARG A 2 -60.61 -82.10 44.57
C ARG A 2 -59.50 -81.72 45.60
N LYS A 3 -58.19 -81.84 45.30
CA LYS A 3 -57.30 -81.04 44.40
C LYS A 3 -57.24 -79.55 44.85
N THR A 4 -56.15 -78.79 45.03
CA THR A 4 -54.71 -78.80 44.66
C THR A 4 -54.06 -77.46 45.09
N PHE A 5 -52.73 -77.43 45.31
CA PHE A 5 -51.71 -76.37 44.99
C PHE A 5 -51.66 -74.95 45.64
N VAL A 6 -50.54 -74.69 46.35
CA VAL A 6 -49.45 -73.69 46.13
C VAL A 6 -49.81 -72.36 45.42
N SER A 7 -49.47 -71.19 46.01
CA SER A 7 -48.33 -70.34 45.56
C SER A 7 -48.21 -68.98 46.28
N LEU A 8 -46.96 -68.66 46.63
CA LEU A 8 -46.43 -67.38 47.11
C LEU A 8 -46.18 -66.45 45.90
N VAL A 9 -46.60 -65.17 45.96
CA VAL A 9 -46.03 -64.12 45.08
C VAL A 9 -45.85 -62.82 45.86
N ILE A 10 -44.59 -62.49 46.10
CA ILE A 10 -44.09 -61.18 46.54
C ILE A 10 -44.15 -60.25 45.33
N ALA A 11 -44.92 -59.16 45.40
CA ALA A 11 -44.91 -58.12 44.38
C ALA A 11 -43.88 -57.04 44.74
N LEU A 12 -42.76 -57.11 44.02
CA LEU A 12 -41.69 -56.14 43.92
C LEU A 12 -42.27 -54.77 43.45
N VAL A 13 -42.22 -53.73 44.28
CA VAL A 13 -42.55 -52.36 43.85
C VAL A 13 -41.31 -51.77 43.17
N LEU A 14 -41.40 -51.61 41.86
CA LEU A 14 -40.38 -51.02 40.99
C LEU A 14 -40.31 -49.51 41.27
N VAL A 15 -39.15 -49.00 41.72
CA VAL A 15 -38.88 -47.57 41.79
C VAL A 15 -38.54 -47.09 40.37
N ALA A 16 -39.50 -46.45 39.69
CA ALA A 16 -39.25 -45.78 38.43
C ALA A 16 -38.57 -44.41 38.70
N VAL A 17 -37.24 -44.37 38.64
CA VAL A 17 -36.51 -43.12 38.50
C VAL A 17 -36.74 -42.63 37.07
N MET A 18 -37.73 -41.75 36.87
CA MET A 18 -37.93 -41.10 35.58
C MET A 18 -36.84 -40.03 35.38
N ALA A 19 -35.76 -40.40 34.70
CA ALA A 19 -34.84 -39.42 34.14
C ALA A 19 -35.60 -38.63 33.07
N VAL A 20 -35.93 -37.36 33.35
CA VAL A 20 -36.49 -36.46 32.34
C VAL A 20 -35.38 -36.12 31.35
N PRO A 21 -35.50 -36.41 30.05
CA PRO A 21 -34.52 -35.95 29.08
C PRO A 21 -34.61 -34.42 28.98
N VAL A 22 -33.47 -33.73 29.12
CA VAL A 22 -33.38 -32.31 28.76
C VAL A 22 -33.62 -32.20 27.26
N MET A 23 -34.76 -31.63 26.87
CA MET A 23 -35.07 -31.32 25.47
C MET A 23 -34.50 -29.93 25.16
N ALA A 24 -33.30 -29.89 24.58
CA ALA A 24 -32.76 -28.69 23.96
C ALA A 24 -32.98 -28.79 22.44
N ALA A 25 -33.55 -27.74 21.84
CA ALA A 25 -33.64 -27.58 20.39
C ALA A 25 -32.76 -26.37 20.01
N GLU A 26 -31.78 -26.62 19.15
CA GLU A 26 -30.89 -25.59 18.60
C GLU A 26 -31.26 -25.36 17.13
N ASP A 27 -31.42 -24.10 16.75
CA ASP A 27 -31.62 -23.66 15.37
C ASP A 27 -30.46 -22.73 15.00
N SER A 28 -29.78 -23.00 13.89
CA SER A 28 -28.69 -22.16 13.39
C SER A 28 -29.10 -21.47 12.09
N LYS A 29 -28.59 -20.25 11.89
CA LYS A 29 -28.73 -19.49 10.65
C LYS A 29 -27.33 -19.13 10.13
N PRO A 30 -27.08 -19.23 8.82
CA PRO A 30 -25.81 -18.78 8.26
C PRO A 30 -25.70 -17.26 8.40
N ALA A 31 -24.53 -16.77 8.79
CA ALA A 31 -24.17 -15.37 8.76
C ALA A 31 -22.97 -15.18 7.81
N SER A 32 -22.96 -14.10 7.03
CA SER A 32 -21.85 -13.74 6.16
C SER A 32 -21.55 -12.25 6.20
N VAL A 33 -20.30 -11.90 5.90
CA VAL A 33 -19.79 -10.54 5.81
C VAL A 33 -18.80 -10.46 4.66
N THR A 34 -18.70 -9.29 4.03
CA THR A 34 -17.66 -8.99 3.04
C THR A 34 -16.75 -7.91 3.60
N VAL A 35 -15.44 -8.15 3.54
CA VAL A 35 -14.41 -7.16 3.87
C VAL A 35 -13.84 -6.62 2.57
N ASN A 36 -13.88 -5.30 2.38
CA ASN A 36 -13.34 -4.66 1.18
C ASN A 36 -11.83 -4.48 1.27
N GLU A 37 -11.15 -4.56 0.14
CA GLU A 37 -9.74 -4.17 0.02
C GLU A 37 -9.61 -2.65 0.02
N TYR A 38 -8.54 -2.14 0.64
CA TYR A 38 -8.20 -0.73 0.61
C TYR A 38 -6.69 -0.51 0.80
N ILE A 39 -6.20 0.58 0.22
CA ILE A 39 -4.81 1.05 0.31
C ILE A 39 -4.84 2.46 0.90
N SER A 40 -4.15 2.66 2.01
CA SER A 40 -3.94 3.96 2.64
C SER A 40 -2.54 4.47 2.27
N PHE A 41 -2.48 5.44 1.36
CA PHE A 41 -1.24 5.96 0.78
C PHE A 41 -1.15 7.47 0.95
N THR A 42 0.02 7.95 1.40
CA THR A 42 0.30 9.37 1.59
C THR A 42 1.62 9.73 0.92
N VAL A 43 1.63 10.84 0.18
CA VAL A 43 2.84 11.46 -0.37
C VAL A 43 3.15 12.67 0.49
N THR A 44 4.30 12.68 1.15
CA THR A 44 4.77 13.83 1.93
C THR A 44 5.89 14.51 1.16
N ASP A 45 5.74 15.81 0.94
CA ASP A 45 6.74 16.69 0.34
C ASP A 45 7.33 17.57 1.46
N PRO A 46 8.65 17.49 1.74
CA PRO A 46 9.30 18.31 2.76
C PRO A 46 9.56 19.75 2.28
N GLY A 47 9.40 20.04 0.98
CA GLY A 47 9.73 21.29 0.34
C GLY A 47 8.56 22.27 0.14
N ALA A 48 8.78 23.22 -0.77
CA ALA A 48 7.67 24.00 -1.33
C ALA A 48 6.85 23.09 -2.26
N ALA A 49 5.55 23.33 -2.38
CA ALA A 49 4.64 22.42 -3.10
C ALA A 49 5.18 21.97 -4.47
N GLY A 50 5.53 20.68 -4.57
CA GLY A 50 6.01 20.02 -5.77
C GLY A 50 7.52 19.79 -5.80
N ILE A 51 7.96 18.97 -6.76
CA ILE A 51 9.38 18.71 -7.00
C ILE A 51 10.01 19.95 -7.63
N ASN A 52 10.96 20.59 -6.93
CA ASN A 52 11.58 21.83 -7.36
C ASN A 52 13.11 21.71 -7.45
N PHE A 53 13.67 21.92 -8.64
CA PHE A 53 15.11 21.90 -8.88
C PHE A 53 15.78 23.28 -8.76
N GLY A 54 15.00 24.33 -8.50
CA GLY A 54 15.50 25.70 -8.37
C GLY A 54 15.93 26.32 -9.71
N SER A 55 16.82 27.32 -9.65
CA SER A 55 17.40 27.95 -10.83
C SER A 55 18.71 27.26 -11.19
N LEU A 56 18.79 26.71 -12.40
CA LEU A 56 19.93 25.95 -12.89
C LEU A 56 20.45 26.52 -14.21
N ASP A 57 21.77 26.56 -14.37
CA ASP A 57 22.40 27.00 -15.60
C ASP A 57 22.38 25.88 -16.66
N PRO A 58 22.43 26.21 -17.96
CA PRO A 58 22.62 25.22 -19.02
C PRO A 58 23.87 24.37 -18.82
N SER A 59 23.80 23.09 -19.20
CA SER A 59 24.86 22.10 -18.97
C SER A 59 25.11 21.72 -17.50
N THR A 60 24.18 22.00 -16.59
CA THR A 60 24.31 21.56 -15.19
C THR A 60 23.84 20.11 -15.04
N PRO A 61 24.72 19.15 -14.70
CA PRO A 61 24.34 17.75 -14.53
C PRO A 61 23.73 17.51 -13.15
N ASP A 62 22.86 16.50 -13.08
CA ASP A 62 22.49 15.78 -11.85
C ASP A 62 22.20 16.68 -10.63
N SER A 63 21.51 17.79 -10.86
CA SER A 63 21.17 18.75 -9.81
C SER A 63 20.07 18.18 -8.92
N PRO A 64 20.29 18.08 -7.61
CA PRO A 64 19.29 17.57 -6.69
C PRO A 64 18.06 18.49 -6.62
N GLU A 65 16.90 17.92 -6.29
CA GLU A 65 15.77 18.71 -5.79
C GLU A 65 16.21 19.55 -4.57
N VAL A 66 15.66 20.76 -4.41
CA VAL A 66 16.16 21.77 -3.46
C VAL A 66 15.90 21.40 -2.01
N ALA A 67 14.77 20.75 -1.71
CA ALA A 67 14.35 20.39 -0.36
C ALA A 67 14.92 19.05 0.13
N GLN A 68 15.39 18.18 -0.77
CA GLN A 68 15.96 16.90 -0.39
C GLN A 68 17.28 17.06 0.39
N THR A 69 17.49 16.19 1.38
CA THR A 69 18.68 16.17 2.25
C THR A 69 19.40 14.84 2.17
N THR A 70 20.50 14.68 2.89
CA THR A 70 21.21 13.39 3.00
C THR A 70 20.37 12.27 3.63
N THR A 71 19.31 12.61 4.37
CA THR A 71 18.50 11.65 5.13
C THR A 71 17.01 11.70 4.78
N THR A 72 16.60 12.58 3.87
CA THR A 72 15.21 12.75 3.47
C THR A 72 15.17 13.03 1.98
N GLY A 73 14.50 12.16 1.23
CA GLY A 73 14.28 12.36 -0.20
C GLY A 73 13.38 13.55 -0.49
N ALA A 74 13.30 13.93 -1.77
CA ALA A 74 12.40 14.94 -2.28
C ALA A 74 10.93 14.64 -1.98
N VAL A 75 10.56 13.36 -1.86
CA VAL A 75 9.27 12.94 -1.27
C VAL A 75 9.44 11.73 -0.36
N THR A 76 8.52 11.57 0.59
CA THR A 76 8.31 10.34 1.36
C THR A 76 6.98 9.72 0.98
N LEU A 77 7.04 8.52 0.43
CA LEU A 77 5.88 7.71 0.05
C LEU A 77 5.55 6.75 1.19
N SER A 78 4.39 6.93 1.81
CA SER A 78 3.98 6.17 2.99
C SER A 78 2.77 5.30 2.71
N VAL A 79 2.88 4.00 2.99
CA VAL A 79 1.75 3.06 3.05
C VAL A 79 1.46 2.79 4.52
N ALA A 80 0.24 3.05 4.95
CA ALA A 80 -0.14 2.90 6.36
C ALA A 80 -0.55 1.45 6.68
N ALA A 81 -0.35 1.02 7.93
CA ALA A 81 -0.51 -0.37 8.37
C ALA A 81 -1.95 -0.88 8.25
N GLU A 82 -2.95 0.00 8.16
CA GLU A 82 -4.33 -0.38 7.96
C GLU A 82 -4.57 -0.98 6.55
N THR A 83 -3.72 -0.66 5.56
CA THR A 83 -3.76 -1.26 4.21
C THR A 83 -3.83 -2.79 4.29
N ASN A 84 -4.84 -3.39 3.67
CA ASN A 84 -5.14 -4.81 3.83
C ASN A 84 -4.88 -5.67 2.59
N VAL A 85 -4.11 -5.13 1.64
CA VAL A 85 -3.69 -5.81 0.41
C VAL A 85 -2.24 -5.46 0.08
N ASP A 86 -1.48 -6.40 -0.46
CA ASP A 86 -0.13 -6.15 -0.94
C ASP A 86 -0.17 -5.15 -2.10
N CYS A 87 0.76 -4.19 -2.12
CA CYS A 87 0.77 -3.12 -3.12
C CYS A 87 2.17 -2.80 -3.68
N ASN A 88 2.19 -2.29 -4.91
CA ASN A 88 3.34 -1.68 -5.56
C ASN A 88 3.28 -0.16 -5.40
N ILE A 89 4.37 0.43 -4.93
CA ILE A 89 4.58 1.88 -4.89
C ILE A 89 5.28 2.27 -6.18
N GLN A 90 4.72 3.21 -6.93
CA GLN A 90 5.15 3.52 -8.30
C GLN A 90 5.28 5.02 -8.54
N THR A 91 6.13 5.39 -9.49
CA THR A 91 6.28 6.77 -9.99
C THR A 91 6.26 6.85 -11.51
N LYS A 92 5.85 7.99 -12.06
CA LYS A 92 6.00 8.39 -13.46
C LYS A 92 6.04 9.92 -13.60
N GLY A 93 6.51 10.42 -14.74
CA GLY A 93 6.29 11.81 -15.17
C GLY A 93 5.09 11.94 -16.12
N SER A 94 4.54 13.15 -16.27
CA SER A 94 3.56 13.46 -17.34
C SER A 94 4.20 13.52 -18.73
N GLY A 95 5.47 13.91 -18.80
CA GLY A 95 6.21 14.09 -20.04
C GLY A 95 7.43 14.99 -19.84
N ASP A 96 8.00 15.46 -20.93
CA ASP A 96 9.11 16.41 -20.92
C ASP A 96 8.76 17.67 -20.13
N PHE A 97 9.76 18.32 -19.55
CA PHE A 97 9.57 19.64 -18.97
C PHE A 97 9.43 20.64 -20.11
N THR A 98 8.48 21.58 -19.99
CA THR A 98 8.15 22.51 -21.08
C THR A 98 8.21 23.96 -20.62
N ALA A 99 8.79 24.82 -21.45
CA ALA A 99 8.75 26.27 -21.33
C ALA A 99 8.45 26.86 -22.73
N GLY A 100 7.19 27.19 -23.00
CA GLY A 100 6.76 27.60 -24.34
C GLY A 100 7.01 26.48 -25.37
N THR A 101 7.85 26.75 -26.38
CA THR A 101 8.23 25.78 -27.43
C THR A 101 9.48 24.96 -27.10
N HIS A 102 10.14 25.25 -25.98
CA HIS A 102 11.37 24.58 -25.58
C HIS A 102 11.07 23.47 -24.59
N THR A 103 11.83 22.37 -24.67
CA THR A 103 11.65 21.22 -23.79
C THR A 103 12.96 20.78 -23.17
N ILE A 104 12.87 20.15 -21.99
CA ILE A 104 13.92 19.31 -21.41
C ILE A 104 13.36 17.88 -21.38
N PRO A 105 14.00 16.91 -22.05
CA PRO A 105 13.50 15.53 -22.09
C PRO A 105 13.28 14.95 -20.69
N LEU A 106 12.18 14.23 -20.47
CA LEU A 106 11.89 13.62 -19.15
C LEU A 106 13.02 12.68 -18.67
N GLY A 107 13.72 12.04 -19.61
CA GLY A 107 14.85 11.16 -19.30
C GLY A 107 16.04 11.85 -18.62
N ASN A 108 16.09 13.19 -18.65
CA ASN A 108 17.06 13.99 -17.91
C ASN A 108 16.75 14.10 -16.42
N ALA A 109 15.50 13.81 -16.02
CA ALA A 109 15.15 13.65 -14.62
C ALA A 109 15.37 12.20 -14.18
N LYS A 110 15.89 12.01 -12.98
CA LYS A 110 16.14 10.70 -12.36
C LYS A 110 15.51 10.61 -10.99
N TRP A 111 15.33 9.39 -10.51
CA TRP A 111 14.88 9.08 -9.16
C TRP A 111 15.63 7.87 -8.58
N ASP A 112 15.75 7.83 -7.26
CA ASP A 112 16.28 6.67 -6.52
C ASP A 112 15.73 6.63 -5.10
N LYS A 113 15.77 5.46 -4.46
CA LYS A 113 15.50 5.25 -3.03
C LYS A 113 16.71 5.47 -2.14
N ASP A 114 17.90 5.53 -2.73
CA ASP A 114 19.13 5.91 -2.06
C ASP A 114 19.55 7.30 -2.53
N ASN A 115 20.22 8.08 -1.68
CA ASN A 115 20.76 9.38 -2.06
C ASN A 115 22.05 9.21 -2.90
N ASP A 116 21.95 8.56 -4.05
CA ASP A 116 23.04 8.31 -5.00
C ASP A 116 22.57 8.45 -6.45
N VAL A 117 23.04 9.49 -7.13
CA VAL A 117 22.65 9.76 -8.53
C VAL A 117 23.27 8.76 -9.54
N THR A 118 24.29 8.02 -9.14
CA THR A 118 24.99 7.05 -10.01
C THR A 118 24.13 5.82 -10.29
N GLY A 119 23.36 5.38 -9.29
CA GLY A 119 22.39 4.28 -9.38
C GLY A 119 21.00 4.71 -9.87
N ALA A 120 20.77 6.02 -9.94
CA ALA A 120 19.43 6.57 -10.15
C ALA A 120 18.82 6.19 -11.50
N THR A 121 17.53 5.91 -11.46
CA THR A 121 16.73 5.50 -12.61
C THR A 121 16.13 6.72 -13.31
N SER A 122 16.26 6.80 -14.64
CA SER A 122 15.59 7.85 -15.41
C SER A 122 14.08 7.78 -15.28
N MET A 123 13.44 8.95 -15.14
CA MET A 123 11.98 9.07 -15.16
C MET A 123 11.43 8.64 -16.51
N THR A 124 10.27 7.99 -16.49
CA THR A 124 9.53 7.59 -17.69
C THR A 124 8.08 8.05 -17.60
N THR A 125 7.36 8.04 -18.72
CA THR A 125 5.92 8.36 -18.78
C THR A 125 5.04 7.19 -18.37
N THR A 126 5.62 6.02 -18.10
CA THR A 126 4.96 4.81 -17.62
C THR A 126 5.27 4.57 -16.16
N TYR A 127 4.29 4.11 -15.38
CA TYR A 127 4.53 3.78 -13.98
C TYR A 127 5.62 2.71 -13.85
N THR A 128 6.63 3.05 -13.05
CA THR A 128 7.72 2.14 -12.69
C THR A 128 7.65 1.88 -11.19
N THR A 129 7.81 0.62 -10.78
CA THR A 129 7.78 0.24 -9.36
C THR A 129 9.06 0.71 -8.66
N ILE A 130 8.88 1.54 -7.64
CA ILE A 130 9.92 2.00 -6.72
C ILE A 130 10.14 0.94 -5.64
N ASP A 131 9.05 0.46 -5.05
CA ASP A 131 9.07 -0.49 -3.94
C ASP A 131 7.73 -1.23 -3.84
N THR A 132 7.65 -2.19 -2.91
CA THR A 132 6.45 -2.95 -2.59
C THR A 132 6.11 -2.83 -1.11
N SER A 133 4.83 -2.92 -0.73
CA SER A 133 4.39 -2.98 0.67
C SER A 133 3.54 -4.20 0.91
N THR A 134 3.77 -4.85 2.05
CA THR A 134 2.97 -5.99 2.51
C THR A 134 1.75 -5.51 3.28
N ALA A 135 0.61 -6.17 3.09
CA ALA A 135 -0.61 -5.93 3.83
C ALA A 135 -0.36 -5.94 5.35
N GLY A 136 -1.01 -5.05 6.09
CA GLY A 136 -0.90 -4.96 7.54
C GLY A 136 0.40 -4.31 8.06
N THR A 137 1.31 -3.89 7.17
CA THR A 137 2.63 -3.36 7.54
C THR A 137 2.77 -1.92 7.11
N ALA A 138 3.08 -1.02 8.05
CA ALA A 138 3.44 0.35 7.70
C ALA A 138 4.79 0.38 6.99
N LYS A 139 4.87 1.17 5.90
CA LYS A 139 6.10 1.37 5.14
C LYS A 139 6.26 2.83 4.78
N ALA A 140 7.49 3.34 4.87
CA ALA A 140 7.89 4.64 4.36
C ALA A 140 9.08 4.46 3.42
N VAL A 141 9.02 5.09 2.25
CA VAL A 141 10.09 5.09 1.25
C VAL A 141 10.43 6.53 0.92
N HIS A 142 11.68 6.92 1.14
CA HIS A 142 12.19 8.20 0.66
C HIS A 142 12.60 8.05 -0.81
N VAL A 143 12.25 9.06 -1.62
CA VAL A 143 12.62 9.10 -3.04
C VAL A 143 13.37 10.40 -3.30
N TRP A 144 14.62 10.27 -3.72
CA TRP A 144 15.45 11.39 -4.17
C TRP A 144 15.26 11.60 -5.66
N HIS A 145 15.37 12.86 -6.09
CA HIS A 145 15.24 13.28 -7.48
C HIS A 145 16.42 14.15 -7.90
N TRP A 146 16.81 14.01 -9.16
CA TRP A 146 17.85 14.83 -9.80
C TRP A 146 17.42 15.23 -11.21
N LEU A 147 17.93 16.36 -11.68
CA LEU A 147 17.71 16.86 -13.04
C LEU A 147 19.03 17.28 -13.69
N THR A 148 19.23 16.86 -14.94
CA THR A 148 20.32 17.37 -15.79
C THR A 148 19.77 18.38 -16.79
N ILE A 149 20.31 19.61 -16.79
CA ILE A 149 19.96 20.62 -17.78
C ILE A 149 20.84 20.43 -19.04
N PRO A 150 20.23 20.24 -20.23
CA PRO A 150 20.98 20.12 -21.48
C PRO A 150 21.87 21.33 -21.77
N SER A 151 22.91 21.10 -22.58
CA SER A 151 23.69 22.20 -23.15
C SER A 151 22.85 23.00 -24.14
N GLY A 152 23.00 24.32 -24.12
CA GLY A 152 22.25 25.22 -25.00
C GLY A 152 20.76 25.40 -24.63
N GLN A 153 20.33 24.91 -23.46
CA GLN A 153 18.96 25.14 -22.99
C GLN A 153 18.66 26.63 -22.88
N GLU A 154 17.55 27.08 -23.47
CA GLU A 154 17.12 28.47 -23.38
C GLU A 154 16.56 28.78 -21.98
N ALA A 155 16.74 30.02 -21.53
CA ALA A 155 16.19 30.45 -20.25
C ALA A 155 14.65 30.42 -20.25
N GLY A 156 14.05 29.88 -19.19
CA GLY A 156 12.62 29.81 -19.02
C GLY A 156 12.22 28.97 -17.81
N ASP A 157 10.94 29.03 -17.46
CA ASP A 157 10.36 28.24 -16.37
C ASP A 157 9.83 26.91 -16.94
N TYR A 158 10.63 25.85 -16.82
CA TYR A 158 10.30 24.53 -17.35
C TYR A 158 9.49 23.73 -16.35
N THR A 159 8.28 23.31 -16.72
CA THR A 159 7.38 22.57 -15.83
C THR A 159 7.00 21.20 -16.39
N THR A 160 6.85 20.22 -15.49
CA THR A 160 6.24 18.90 -15.71
C THR A 160 5.63 18.43 -14.37
N ASP A 161 4.86 17.36 -14.39
CA ASP A 161 4.27 16.77 -13.18
C ASP A 161 4.84 15.37 -12.93
N PHE A 162 5.23 15.10 -11.69
CA PHE A 162 5.54 13.74 -11.23
C PHE A 162 4.34 13.17 -10.47
N TYR A 163 4.03 11.90 -10.73
CA TYR A 163 2.89 11.20 -10.15
C TYR A 163 3.40 10.03 -9.33
N TYR A 164 2.86 9.88 -8.13
CA TYR A 164 3.15 8.75 -7.24
C TYR A 164 1.85 8.03 -6.92
N GLN A 165 1.89 6.70 -6.90
CA GLN A 165 0.73 5.89 -6.54
C GLN A 165 1.14 4.65 -5.77
N ALA A 166 0.20 4.11 -5.00
CA ALA A 166 0.22 2.73 -4.54
C ALA A 166 -0.93 1.97 -5.21
N ILE A 167 -0.61 0.86 -5.89
CA ILE A 167 -1.58 0.02 -6.59
C ILE A 167 -1.49 -1.42 -6.09
N LYS A 168 -2.62 -2.12 -6.01
CA LYS A 168 -2.66 -3.55 -5.68
C LYS A 168 -1.72 -4.36 -6.59
N GLN A 169 -1.03 -5.34 -6.02
CA GLN A 169 -0.20 -6.30 -6.75
C GLN A 169 -1.01 -7.29 -7.59
#